data_AF-A0A2D5W580-F1
#
_entry.id   AF-A0A2D5W580-F1
#
_cell.length_a   1.000
_cell.length_b   1.000
_cell.length_c   1.000
_cell.angle_alpha   90.00
_cell.angle_beta   90.00
_cell.angle_gamma   90.00
#
_symmetry.space_group_name_H-M   'P 1'
#
loop_
_entity.id
_entity.type
_entity.pdbx_description
1 polymer ?
#
loop_
_entity_poly.entity_id
_entity_poly.type
_entity_poly.pdbx_seq_one_letter_code
_entity_poly.pdbx_strand_id
1 'polypeptide(L)'
;MTLSSLLLACFPIPTYIQPEIPREELAQEVLALASQTGTAPEEFDTARMAEEMFIGVHLGLFHLHAPIDSIQDLDGPGEYPFAEDFRSVAESLLDLQTAWLKWLQPSSGSLRTAIKDDLKRIETLRAWVHSWSPRGLARLARDGGFDVMTALDPRETIQQAAQELQDSMLKGAALGLGRPPAPEDFVAVPGEDYTGLALEEPLMLASSRRDFLRMISFAAWLLPDVPAFRDSGVGKWTNFYFNRYKVLATQYSKPFAGEDEHFEGIPMEHRLLPQITQLAALSLVDNYFGDRIPPAFAGAMAINLVVDVFGSCDTRVDGDLSERRTEAREMFVPGGLSQGGVLPKVSAESPWRKKQGADYFVNALAVSQRQGKEKTRRGFSEKVSHFQIFDYGQVASVIIHGPHLGGAADGRKGVEDVFLGELLEFQRSFRSAFLYWLSAEAEGSAKSSAKKLRELMVSLADSDPNTFDAVVEQVYGAPLSAPDLDRKTIKSTLEGRFLTWLSKVKVEN
;
A
#
# COMPACT_ATOMS: atom_id res chain seq x y z
N MET A 1 -30.69 58.80 -13.73
CA MET A 1 -30.94 57.49 -14.37
C MET A 1 -29.86 56.55 -13.85
N THR A 2 -30.03 55.91 -12.68
CA THR A 2 -30.79 54.68 -12.37
C THR A 2 -30.26 53.40 -13.01
N LEU A 3 -30.10 52.40 -12.13
CA LEU A 3 -29.80 50.96 -12.28
C LEU A 3 -28.30 50.58 -12.29
N SER A 4 -27.84 49.52 -11.62
CA SER A 4 -28.18 48.85 -10.35
C SER A 4 -27.14 47.73 -10.20
N SER A 5 -26.69 47.56 -8.96
CA SER A 5 -25.94 46.46 -8.35
C SER A 5 -26.10 45.05 -8.95
N LEU A 6 -24.99 44.33 -9.03
CA LEU A 6 -24.91 42.93 -8.59
C LEU A 6 -23.59 42.73 -7.84
N LEU A 7 -23.66 43.01 -6.54
CA LEU A 7 -22.74 42.53 -5.52
C LEU A 7 -22.83 41.00 -5.51
N LEU A 8 -21.83 40.32 -6.07
CA LEU A 8 -21.49 38.99 -5.59
C LEU A 8 -20.63 39.21 -4.35
N ALA A 9 -21.24 38.98 -3.19
CA ALA A 9 -20.55 38.90 -1.93
C ALA A 9 -19.40 37.90 -2.09
N CYS A 10 -18.16 38.38 -2.06
CA CYS A 10 -17.04 37.54 -1.66
C CYS A 10 -17.33 37.15 -0.20
N PHE A 11 -18.01 36.02 -0.01
CA PHE A 11 -17.91 35.34 1.26
C PHE A 11 -16.40 35.11 1.48
N PRO A 12 -15.82 35.51 2.62
CA PRO A 12 -14.51 34.98 2.97
C PRO A 12 -14.67 33.47 2.92
N ILE A 13 -13.92 32.81 2.02
CA ILE A 13 -13.71 31.37 2.13
C ILE A 13 -13.23 31.21 3.57
N PRO A 14 -13.94 30.45 4.44
CA PRO A 14 -13.46 30.23 5.79
C PRO A 14 -12.04 29.70 5.65
N THR A 15 -11.06 30.46 6.12
CA THR A 15 -9.78 29.88 6.47
C THR A 15 -10.12 28.86 7.54
N TYR A 16 -10.28 27.62 7.13
CA TYR A 16 -10.54 26.50 8.02
C TYR A 16 -9.32 26.47 8.94
N ILE A 17 -9.48 27.03 10.15
CA ILE A 17 -8.50 26.85 11.22
C ILE A 17 -8.56 25.35 11.49
N GLN A 18 -7.52 24.64 11.07
CA GLN A 18 -7.40 23.23 11.39
C GLN A 18 -7.27 23.16 12.92
N PRO A 19 -8.11 22.38 13.62
CA PRO A 19 -7.99 22.24 15.06
C PRO A 19 -6.59 21.78 15.45
N GLU A 20 -6.06 22.37 16.52
CA GLU A 20 -4.73 22.05 17.03
C GLU A 20 -4.78 20.69 17.74
N ILE A 21 -4.14 19.68 17.16
CA ILE A 21 -4.00 18.36 17.80
C ILE A 21 -3.18 18.55 19.09
N PRO A 22 -3.67 18.10 20.27
CA PRO A 22 -3.00 18.26 21.56
C PRO A 22 -1.83 17.26 21.69
N ARG A 23 -0.76 17.49 20.92
CA ARG A 23 0.33 16.53 20.71
C ARG A 23 1.08 16.16 21.99
N GLU A 24 1.36 17.15 22.84
CA GLU A 24 2.11 16.91 24.08
C GLU A 24 1.32 16.00 25.02
N GLU A 25 0.03 16.29 25.23
CA GLU A 25 -0.87 15.45 26.03
C GLU A 25 -0.94 14.02 25.48
N LEU A 26 -1.18 13.87 24.18
CA LEU A 26 -1.28 12.56 23.53
C LEU A 26 0.04 11.76 23.58
N ALA A 27 1.19 12.41 23.43
CA ALA A 27 2.47 11.73 23.58
C ALA A 27 2.69 11.26 25.02
N GLN A 28 2.35 12.08 26.02
CA GLN A 28 2.43 11.70 27.44
C GLN A 28 1.53 10.52 27.79
N GLU A 29 0.37 10.38 27.16
CA GLU A 29 -0.48 9.19 27.31
C GLU A 29 0.26 7.91 26.90
N VAL A 30 0.99 7.91 25.79
CA VAL A 30 1.78 6.75 25.35
C VAL A 30 2.90 6.44 26.34
N LEU A 31 3.63 7.45 26.81
CA LEU A 31 4.70 7.26 27.80
C LEU A 31 4.16 6.64 29.10
N ALA A 32 2.98 7.09 29.54
CA ALA A 32 2.33 6.55 30.73
C ALA A 32 1.86 5.11 30.53
N LEU A 33 1.24 4.79 29.39
CA LEU A 33 0.78 3.44 29.06
C LEU A 33 1.95 2.45 28.88
N ALA A 34 3.09 2.92 28.36
CA ALA A 34 4.30 2.14 28.17
C ALA A 34 5.19 2.05 29.43
N SER A 35 4.69 2.50 30.59
CA SER A 35 5.43 2.56 31.86
C SER A 35 6.83 3.21 31.77
N GLN A 36 6.96 4.21 30.90
CA GLN A 36 8.21 4.89 30.54
C GLN A 36 8.09 6.42 30.68
N THR A 37 7.26 6.89 31.63
CA THR A 37 7.13 8.32 31.94
C THR A 37 8.48 8.92 32.36
N GLY A 38 8.85 10.04 31.76
CA GLY A 38 10.07 10.79 32.11
C GLY A 38 11.34 10.34 31.38
N THR A 39 11.26 9.30 30.54
CA THR A 39 12.35 8.87 29.64
C THR A 39 12.56 9.90 28.54
N ALA A 40 13.81 10.18 28.16
CA ALA A 40 14.11 11.02 27.00
C ALA A 40 13.84 10.27 25.68
N PRO A 41 13.53 10.95 24.55
CA PRO A 41 13.28 10.30 23.26
C PRO A 41 14.36 9.28 22.86
N GLU A 42 15.63 9.62 23.04
CA GLU A 42 16.78 8.80 22.70
C GLU A 42 16.98 7.56 23.61
N GLU A 43 16.35 7.55 24.79
CA GLU A 43 16.39 6.45 25.76
C GLU A 43 15.13 5.58 25.71
N PHE A 44 14.14 5.94 24.89
CA PHE A 44 12.84 5.28 24.85
C PHE A 44 12.93 3.91 24.15
N ASP A 45 12.49 2.86 24.85
CA ASP A 45 12.47 1.50 24.31
C ASP A 45 11.14 1.22 23.60
N THR A 46 11.17 1.34 22.27
CA THR A 46 10.02 1.04 21.41
C THR A 46 9.67 -0.44 21.30
N ALA A 47 10.59 -1.36 21.63
CA ALA A 47 10.28 -2.80 21.69
C ALA A 47 9.47 -3.10 22.95
N ARG A 48 9.94 -2.60 24.09
CA ARG A 48 9.22 -2.69 25.37
C ARG A 48 7.84 -2.05 25.31
N MET A 49 7.70 -0.90 24.64
CA MET A 49 6.39 -0.26 24.42
C MET A 49 5.43 -1.20 23.66
N ALA A 50 5.90 -1.89 22.62
CA ALA A 50 5.07 -2.83 21.87
C ALA A 50 4.58 -3.99 22.77
N GLU A 51 5.45 -4.54 23.61
CA GLU A 51 5.13 -5.62 24.55
C GLU A 51 4.15 -5.20 25.65
N GLU A 52 4.27 -3.98 26.18
CA GLU A 52 3.44 -3.51 27.30
C GLU A 52 2.06 -2.98 26.86
N MET A 53 1.96 -2.38 25.66
CA MET A 53 0.73 -1.69 25.22
C MET A 53 -0.12 -2.49 24.23
N PHE A 54 0.44 -3.54 23.62
CA PHE A 54 -0.22 -4.27 22.54
C PHE A 54 -0.31 -5.76 22.83
N ILE A 55 -1.32 -6.41 22.24
CA ILE A 55 -1.27 -7.84 21.97
C ILE A 55 -0.57 -8.04 20.61
N GLY A 56 0.31 -9.03 20.53
CA GLY A 56 1.14 -9.28 19.34
C GLY A 56 0.99 -10.71 18.82
N VAL A 57 1.06 -10.91 17.50
CA VAL A 57 1.16 -12.24 16.89
C VAL A 57 2.07 -12.24 15.67
N HIS A 58 2.99 -13.21 15.62
CA HIS A 58 3.82 -13.47 14.45
C HIS A 58 3.09 -14.37 13.44
N LEU A 59 2.99 -13.91 12.20
CA LEU A 59 2.29 -14.56 11.09
C LEU A 59 3.19 -14.53 9.84
N GLY A 60 4.18 -15.42 9.80
CA GLY A 60 5.16 -15.44 8.71
C GLY A 60 6.05 -14.20 8.75
N LEU A 61 5.99 -13.35 7.72
CA LEU A 61 6.74 -12.10 7.66
C LEU A 61 6.22 -11.03 8.62
N PHE A 62 4.92 -11.06 8.95
CA PHE A 62 4.26 -9.97 9.66
C PHE A 62 4.23 -10.22 11.17
N HIS A 63 4.45 -9.15 11.93
CA HIS A 63 4.18 -9.11 13.36
C HIS A 63 3.01 -8.15 13.60
N LEU A 64 1.80 -8.69 13.79
CA LEU A 64 0.59 -7.89 13.92
C LEU A 64 0.34 -7.52 15.38
N HIS A 65 0.17 -6.23 15.64
CA HIS A 65 -0.08 -5.65 16.95
C HIS A 65 -1.44 -4.96 17.01
N ALA A 66 -2.18 -5.14 18.11
CA ALA A 66 -3.39 -4.37 18.41
C ALA A 66 -3.37 -3.84 19.85
N PRO A 67 -3.82 -2.59 20.10
CA PRO A 67 -3.81 -2.01 21.43
C PRO A 67 -4.65 -2.85 22.40
N ILE A 68 -4.09 -3.13 23.59
CA ILE A 68 -4.75 -3.94 24.63
C ILE A 68 -6.10 -3.34 24.99
N ASP A 69 -6.16 -2.03 25.20
CA ASP A 69 -7.37 -1.31 25.60
C ASP A 69 -8.49 -1.50 24.57
N SER A 70 -8.18 -1.35 23.29
CA SER A 70 -9.18 -1.43 22.23
C SER A 70 -9.68 -2.83 21.96
N ILE A 71 -8.85 -3.86 22.15
CA ILE A 71 -9.29 -5.26 22.05
C ILE A 71 -10.37 -5.59 23.09
N GLN A 72 -10.42 -4.85 24.20
CA GLN A 72 -11.40 -5.03 25.26
C GLN A 72 -12.70 -4.26 25.06
N ASP A 73 -12.74 -3.31 24.12
CA ASP A 73 -13.89 -2.44 23.88
C ASP A 73 -15.12 -3.25 23.42
N LEU A 74 -16.29 -2.81 23.92
CA LEU A 74 -17.58 -3.43 23.67
C LEU A 74 -18.47 -2.48 22.86
N ASP A 75 -19.11 -3.01 21.82
CA ASP A 75 -20.18 -2.33 21.07
C ASP A 75 -21.56 -2.98 21.31
N GLY A 76 -21.67 -3.73 22.40
CA GLY A 76 -22.88 -4.46 22.77
C GLY A 76 -22.59 -5.58 23.77
N PRO A 77 -23.61 -6.25 24.32
CA PRO A 77 -23.43 -7.37 25.24
C PRO A 77 -22.68 -8.55 24.61
N GLY A 78 -21.35 -8.59 24.78
CA GLY A 78 -20.49 -9.67 24.29
C GLY A 78 -19.96 -9.48 22.87
N GLU A 79 -20.14 -8.30 22.28
CA GLU A 79 -19.64 -7.93 20.96
C GLU A 79 -18.32 -7.18 21.10
N TYR A 80 -17.24 -7.75 20.54
CA TYR A 80 -15.88 -7.22 20.62
C TYR A 80 -15.37 -6.89 19.21
N PRO A 81 -15.84 -5.78 18.60
CA PRO A 81 -15.62 -5.51 17.18
C PRO A 81 -14.12 -5.42 16.82
N PHE A 82 -13.29 -4.81 17.66
CA PHE A 82 -11.86 -4.71 17.38
C PHE A 82 -11.11 -6.04 17.51
N ALA A 83 -11.56 -6.93 18.39
CA ALA A 83 -11.02 -8.28 18.46
C ALA A 83 -11.43 -9.11 17.22
N GLU A 84 -12.62 -8.85 16.65
CA GLU A 84 -13.05 -9.41 15.37
C GLU A 84 -12.24 -8.87 14.19
N ASP A 85 -12.00 -7.56 14.16
CA ASP A 85 -11.15 -6.92 13.15
C ASP A 85 -9.72 -7.44 13.21
N PHE A 86 -9.13 -7.53 14.42
CA PHE A 86 -7.78 -8.08 14.61
C PHE A 86 -7.66 -9.50 14.07
N ARG A 87 -8.62 -10.39 14.39
CA ARG A 87 -8.66 -11.75 13.83
C ARG A 87 -8.80 -11.73 12.31
N SER A 88 -9.70 -10.90 11.77
CA SER A 88 -9.96 -10.83 10.32
C SER A 88 -8.76 -10.29 9.54
N VAL A 89 -8.03 -9.32 10.11
CA VAL A 89 -6.75 -8.83 9.58
C VAL A 89 -5.69 -9.92 9.65
N ALA A 90 -5.57 -10.65 10.76
CA ALA A 90 -4.64 -11.77 10.87
C ALA A 90 -4.88 -12.85 9.79
N GLU A 91 -6.15 -13.19 9.51
CA GLU A 91 -6.51 -14.06 8.39
C GLU A 91 -6.07 -13.45 7.05
N SER A 92 -6.38 -12.17 6.78
CA SER A 92 -6.05 -11.54 5.50
C SER A 92 -4.54 -11.43 5.22
N LEU A 93 -3.71 -11.28 6.26
CA LEU A 93 -2.25 -11.32 6.14
C LEU A 93 -1.72 -12.70 5.75
N LEU A 94 -2.36 -13.78 6.20
CA LEU A 94 -2.04 -15.14 5.76
C LEU A 94 -2.50 -15.38 4.31
N ASP A 95 -3.63 -14.79 3.90
CA ASP A 95 -4.14 -14.84 2.52
C ASP A 95 -3.19 -14.11 1.56
N LEU A 96 -2.69 -12.95 1.97
CA LEU A 96 -1.68 -12.20 1.24
C LEU A 96 -0.42 -13.03 0.99
N GLN A 97 0.14 -13.65 2.04
CA GLN A 97 1.31 -14.51 1.89
C GLN A 97 1.02 -15.74 1.03
N THR A 98 -0.20 -16.27 1.09
CA THR A 98 -0.66 -17.33 0.18
C THR A 98 -0.65 -16.88 -1.28
N ALA A 99 -1.21 -15.70 -1.58
CA ALA A 99 -1.24 -15.13 -2.93
C ALA A 99 0.18 -14.86 -3.45
N TRP A 100 1.03 -14.27 -2.61
CA TRP A 100 2.45 -14.05 -2.90
C TRP A 100 3.20 -15.33 -3.26
N LEU A 101 3.10 -16.37 -2.41
CA LEU A 101 3.75 -17.66 -2.67
C LEU A 101 3.21 -18.35 -3.93
N LYS A 102 1.93 -18.11 -4.27
CA LYS A 102 1.33 -18.61 -5.51
C LYS A 102 1.92 -17.96 -6.75
N TRP A 103 2.27 -16.68 -6.72
CA TRP A 103 2.98 -16.01 -7.83
C TRP A 103 4.35 -16.62 -8.09
N LEU A 104 5.03 -17.05 -7.02
CA LEU A 104 6.37 -17.62 -7.10
C LEU A 104 6.41 -19.07 -7.56
N GLN A 105 5.31 -19.82 -7.67
CA GLN A 105 5.27 -21.28 -7.86
C GLN A 105 6.24 -21.83 -8.94
N PRO A 106 7.41 -22.38 -8.55
CA PRO A 106 8.38 -22.92 -9.50
C PRO A 106 7.96 -24.34 -9.91
N SER A 107 8.34 -24.74 -11.12
CA SER A 107 7.91 -26.02 -11.68
C SER A 107 8.58 -27.24 -11.04
N SER A 108 9.77 -27.07 -10.44
CA SER A 108 10.57 -28.14 -9.83
C SER A 108 11.66 -27.55 -8.91
N GLY A 109 12.32 -28.40 -8.12
CA GLY A 109 13.49 -28.01 -7.30
C GLY A 109 13.17 -27.71 -5.83
N SER A 110 14.18 -27.27 -5.09
CA SER A 110 14.10 -26.92 -3.67
C SER A 110 13.08 -25.82 -3.40
N LEU A 111 13.04 -24.78 -4.24
CA LEU A 111 12.09 -23.67 -4.13
C LEU A 111 10.62 -24.15 -4.17
N ARG A 112 10.32 -25.16 -4.99
CA ARG A 112 8.96 -25.73 -5.08
C ARG A 112 8.57 -26.41 -3.77
N THR A 113 9.54 -27.05 -3.12
CA THR A 113 9.33 -27.74 -1.86
C THR A 113 9.11 -26.72 -0.75
N ALA A 114 9.95 -25.69 -0.66
CA ALA A 114 9.80 -24.59 0.29
C ALA A 114 8.40 -23.94 0.19
N ILE A 115 7.99 -23.52 -1.01
CA ILE A 115 6.68 -22.91 -1.23
C ILE A 115 5.53 -23.85 -0.86
N LYS A 116 5.63 -25.15 -1.19
CA LYS A 116 4.59 -26.12 -0.85
C LYS A 116 4.45 -26.29 0.67
N ASP A 117 5.57 -26.36 1.37
CA ASP A 117 5.60 -26.51 2.82
C ASP A 117 5.07 -25.25 3.50
N ASP A 118 5.46 -24.06 3.03
CA ASP A 118 4.96 -22.77 3.53
C ASP A 118 3.45 -22.61 3.33
N LEU A 119 2.92 -23.00 2.17
CA LEU A 119 1.47 -22.99 1.93
C LEU A 119 0.73 -23.89 2.93
N LYS A 120 1.26 -25.06 3.26
CA LYS A 120 0.68 -25.97 4.27
C LYS A 120 0.77 -25.39 5.68
N ARG A 121 1.88 -24.72 6.02
CA ARG A 121 2.03 -24.01 7.31
C ARG A 121 1.02 -22.88 7.42
N ILE A 122 0.84 -22.08 6.36
CA ILE A 122 -0.18 -21.03 6.31
C ILE A 122 -1.59 -21.61 6.49
N GLU A 123 -1.94 -22.72 5.84
CA GLU A 123 -3.24 -23.38 6.06
C GLU A 123 -3.44 -23.79 7.52
N THR A 124 -2.39 -24.30 8.17
CA THR A 124 -2.41 -24.68 9.60
C THR A 124 -2.63 -23.46 10.49
N LEU A 125 -1.91 -22.36 10.25
CA LEU A 125 -2.04 -21.12 11.02
C LEU A 125 -3.39 -20.44 10.78
N ARG A 126 -3.90 -20.45 9.55
CA ARG A 126 -5.21 -19.90 9.21
C ARG A 126 -6.31 -20.61 9.99
N ALA A 127 -6.28 -21.95 10.04
CA ALA A 127 -7.25 -22.72 10.82
C ALA A 127 -7.16 -22.40 12.33
N TRP A 128 -5.96 -22.12 12.84
CA TRP A 128 -5.77 -21.67 14.21
C TRP A 128 -6.32 -20.26 14.45
N VAL A 129 -5.99 -19.27 13.61
CA VAL A 129 -6.52 -17.89 13.70
C VAL A 129 -8.04 -17.90 13.64
N HIS A 130 -8.62 -18.69 12.73
CA HIS A 130 -10.07 -18.83 12.60
C HIS A 130 -10.76 -19.35 13.87
N SER A 131 -10.04 -20.15 14.67
CA SER A 131 -10.54 -20.69 15.93
C SER A 131 -10.55 -19.66 17.08
N TRP A 132 -9.93 -18.50 16.90
CA TRP A 132 -9.92 -17.45 17.92
C TRP A 132 -11.33 -16.91 18.14
N SER A 133 -11.72 -16.81 19.40
CA SER A 133 -12.94 -16.12 19.79
C SER A 133 -12.60 -14.68 20.20
N PRO A 134 -13.35 -13.66 19.72
CA PRO A 134 -13.14 -12.26 20.09
C PRO A 134 -13.14 -12.05 21.60
N ARG A 135 -14.09 -12.68 22.30
CA ARG A 135 -14.16 -12.69 23.76
C ARG A 135 -12.93 -13.32 24.43
N GLY A 136 -12.35 -14.35 23.83
CA GLY A 136 -11.11 -14.98 24.30
C GLY A 136 -9.95 -14.00 24.22
N LEU A 137 -9.77 -13.34 23.08
CA LEU A 137 -8.75 -12.31 22.88
C LEU A 137 -8.92 -11.14 23.88
N ALA A 138 -10.14 -10.64 24.05
CA ALA A 138 -10.47 -9.59 25.02
C ALA A 138 -10.28 -10.01 26.50
N ARG A 139 -10.32 -11.30 26.79
CA ARG A 139 -9.99 -11.81 28.12
C ARG A 139 -8.48 -11.86 28.32
N LEU A 140 -7.73 -12.34 27.32
CA LEU A 140 -6.26 -12.38 27.39
C LEU A 140 -5.68 -10.99 27.57
N ALA A 141 -6.17 -10.01 26.80
CA ALA A 141 -5.75 -8.61 26.92
C ALA A 141 -5.94 -8.04 28.34
N ARG A 142 -6.95 -8.50 29.09
CA ARG A 142 -7.19 -8.04 30.47
C ARG A 142 -6.16 -8.54 31.48
N ASP A 143 -5.55 -9.68 31.19
CA ASP A 143 -4.58 -10.29 32.09
C ASP A 143 -3.17 -9.67 31.90
N GLY A 144 -2.98 -8.77 30.90
CA GLY A 144 -1.73 -8.10 30.52
C GLY A 144 -1.49 -8.05 28.99
N GLY A 145 -0.44 -7.34 28.54
CA GLY A 145 0.03 -7.35 27.15
C GLY A 145 0.84 -8.60 26.85
N PHE A 146 0.53 -9.30 25.75
CA PHE A 146 1.09 -10.62 25.48
C PHE A 146 1.23 -10.96 24.00
N ASP A 147 2.21 -11.82 23.75
CA ASP A 147 2.27 -12.66 22.55
C ASP A 147 1.10 -13.67 22.54
N VAL A 148 0.28 -13.63 21.49
CA VAL A 148 -0.92 -14.46 21.32
C VAL A 148 -0.57 -15.95 21.21
N MET A 149 0.56 -16.32 20.61
CA MET A 149 1.02 -17.71 20.52
C MET A 149 1.29 -18.28 21.92
N THR A 150 1.98 -17.51 22.76
CA THR A 150 2.30 -17.89 24.13
C THR A 150 1.03 -17.93 24.99
N ALA A 151 0.17 -16.92 24.87
CA ALA A 151 -1.02 -16.78 25.70
C ALA A 151 -2.10 -17.84 25.42
N LEU A 152 -2.25 -18.26 24.16
CA LEU A 152 -3.20 -19.30 23.77
C LEU A 152 -2.66 -20.72 23.94
N ASP A 153 -1.34 -20.88 24.12
CA ASP A 153 -0.63 -22.16 24.23
C ASP A 153 -1.19 -23.24 23.28
N PRO A 154 -1.18 -22.99 21.95
CA PRO A 154 -1.74 -23.94 21.00
C PRO A 154 -0.84 -25.17 20.91
N ARG A 155 -1.36 -26.24 20.29
CA ARG A 155 -0.62 -27.51 20.12
C ARG A 155 0.72 -27.28 19.44
N GLU A 156 1.71 -28.10 19.78
CA GLU A 156 3.08 -28.08 19.22
C GLU A 156 3.12 -27.99 17.68
N THR A 157 2.18 -28.63 16.98
CA THR A 157 2.07 -28.56 15.52
C THR A 157 1.82 -27.14 14.99
N ILE A 158 1.07 -26.32 15.73
CA ILE A 158 0.78 -24.92 15.37
C ILE A 158 2.01 -24.06 15.68
N GLN A 159 2.63 -24.26 16.85
CA GLN A 159 3.85 -23.56 17.25
C GLN A 159 4.99 -23.80 16.24
N GLN A 160 5.20 -25.07 15.85
CA GLN A 160 6.18 -25.45 14.85
C GLN A 160 5.85 -24.84 13.47
N ALA A 161 4.59 -24.87 13.04
CA ALA A 161 4.19 -24.28 11.77
C ALA A 161 4.43 -22.75 11.75
N ALA A 162 4.20 -22.06 12.87
CA ALA A 162 4.44 -20.63 13.00
C ALA A 162 5.94 -20.31 12.92
N GLN A 163 6.76 -21.01 13.72
CA GLN A 163 8.21 -20.80 13.72
C GLN A 163 8.82 -21.08 12.35
N GLU A 164 8.49 -22.23 11.74
CA GLU A 164 9.05 -22.60 10.44
C GLU A 164 8.59 -21.68 9.31
N LEU A 165 7.34 -21.18 9.36
CA LEU A 165 6.86 -20.21 8.38
C LEU A 165 7.57 -18.87 8.55
N GLN A 166 7.70 -18.38 9.78
CA GLN A 166 8.43 -17.15 10.08
C GLN A 166 9.86 -17.25 9.58
N ASP A 167 10.57 -18.32 9.95
CA ASP A 167 11.93 -18.60 9.47
C ASP A 167 12.04 -18.58 7.94
N SER A 168 11.12 -19.26 7.26
CA SER A 168 11.12 -19.36 5.79
C SER A 168 10.89 -18.00 5.13
N MET A 169 9.90 -17.25 5.60
CA MET A 169 9.55 -15.92 5.07
C MET A 169 10.66 -14.91 5.36
N LEU A 170 11.17 -14.84 6.60
CA LEU A 170 12.26 -13.94 6.97
C LEU A 170 13.51 -14.19 6.13
N LYS A 171 13.88 -15.45 5.88
CA LYS A 171 15.06 -15.79 5.06
C LYS A 171 14.83 -15.60 3.55
N GLY A 172 13.58 -15.41 3.12
CA GLY A 172 13.21 -15.31 1.71
C GLY A 172 13.38 -16.62 0.95
N ALA A 173 13.14 -17.76 1.61
CA ALA A 173 13.43 -19.08 1.06
C ALA A 173 12.67 -19.36 -0.26
N ALA A 174 11.45 -18.84 -0.40
CA ALA A 174 10.65 -18.97 -1.63
C ALA A 174 11.26 -18.27 -2.85
N LEU A 175 12.10 -17.25 -2.63
CA LEU A 175 12.88 -16.56 -3.66
C LEU A 175 14.27 -17.17 -3.87
N GLY A 176 14.65 -18.17 -3.06
CA GLY A 176 16.00 -18.74 -3.06
C GLY A 176 17.03 -17.88 -2.36
N LEU A 177 16.57 -16.92 -1.56
CA LEU A 177 17.44 -16.12 -0.71
C LEU A 177 17.89 -16.93 0.51
N GLY A 178 18.86 -16.38 1.23
CA GLY A 178 19.39 -16.94 2.48
C GLY A 178 19.73 -15.82 3.45
N ARG A 179 18.79 -14.88 3.66
CA ARG A 179 19.04 -13.66 4.42
C ARG A 179 19.48 -13.99 5.85
N PRO A 180 20.63 -13.46 6.33
CA PRO A 180 21.03 -13.62 7.73
C PRO A 180 20.09 -12.84 8.66
N PRO A 181 19.98 -13.25 9.94
CA PRO A 181 19.27 -12.47 10.94
C PRO A 181 19.91 -11.08 11.10
N ALA A 182 19.09 -10.08 11.42
CA ALA A 182 19.62 -8.80 11.83
C ALA A 182 20.41 -8.93 13.16
N PRO A 183 21.48 -8.14 13.35
CA PRO A 183 22.17 -8.06 14.64
C PRO A 183 21.22 -7.71 15.80
N GLU A 184 21.54 -8.15 17.02
CA GLU A 184 20.71 -7.86 18.21
C GLU A 184 20.60 -6.35 18.50
N ASP A 185 21.62 -5.58 18.15
CA ASP A 185 21.70 -4.13 18.29
C ASP A 185 21.28 -3.36 17.02
N PHE A 186 20.58 -4.04 16.09
CA PHE A 186 20.15 -3.41 14.85
C PHE A 186 19.16 -2.27 15.09
N VAL A 187 19.48 -1.09 14.54
CA VAL A 187 18.59 0.08 14.51
C VAL A 187 18.36 0.45 13.05
N ALA A 188 17.10 0.51 12.64
CA ALA A 188 16.74 0.93 11.30
C ALA A 188 16.95 2.44 11.15
N VAL A 189 18.00 2.82 10.43
CA VAL A 189 18.25 4.18 9.94
C VAL A 189 17.40 4.44 8.68
N PRO A 190 16.59 5.51 8.64
CA PRO A 190 15.83 5.89 7.46
C PRO A 190 16.73 6.11 6.23
N GLY A 191 16.36 5.50 5.10
CA GLY A 191 17.05 5.68 3.82
C GLY A 191 18.21 4.71 3.54
N GLU A 192 18.48 3.76 4.43
CA GLU A 192 19.39 2.64 4.15
C GLU A 192 18.66 1.40 3.63
N ASP A 193 19.36 0.59 2.83
CA ASP A 193 18.84 -0.65 2.26
C ASP A 193 19.10 -1.83 3.21
N TYR A 194 18.02 -2.37 3.78
CA TYR A 194 18.05 -3.53 4.68
C TYR A 194 17.49 -4.82 4.07
N THR A 195 17.22 -4.82 2.77
CA THR A 195 16.60 -5.96 2.09
C THR A 195 17.42 -7.25 2.17
N GLY A 196 18.74 -7.14 2.43
CA GLY A 196 19.64 -8.26 2.65
C GLY A 196 19.50 -8.93 4.02
N LEU A 197 18.78 -8.33 4.97
CA LEU A 197 18.59 -8.85 6.32
C LEU A 197 17.23 -9.53 6.48
N ALA A 198 17.17 -10.52 7.35
CA ALA A 198 15.95 -11.22 7.73
C ALA A 198 15.21 -10.41 8.80
N LEU A 199 14.46 -9.39 8.35
CA LEU A 199 13.68 -8.50 9.19
C LEU A 199 12.17 -8.79 9.04
N GLU A 200 11.47 -8.80 10.18
CA GLU A 200 10.01 -8.86 10.21
C GLU A 200 9.38 -7.51 9.87
N GLU A 201 8.10 -7.53 9.49
CA GLU A 201 7.28 -6.36 9.21
C GLU A 201 6.27 -6.14 10.35
N PRO A 202 6.57 -5.28 11.34
CA PRO A 202 5.68 -5.06 12.46
C PRO A 202 4.59 -4.03 12.12
N LEU A 203 3.35 -4.49 12.15
CA LEU A 203 2.15 -3.73 11.80
C LEU A 203 1.35 -3.42 13.08
N MET A 204 1.20 -2.15 13.42
CA MET A 204 0.42 -1.69 14.58
C MET A 204 -0.93 -1.15 14.15
N LEU A 205 -2.01 -1.79 14.55
CA LEU A 205 -3.36 -1.28 14.32
C LEU A 205 -3.65 -0.11 15.26
N ALA A 206 -4.24 0.95 14.71
CA ALA A 206 -4.87 2.02 15.45
C ALA A 206 -6.39 1.90 15.26
N SER A 207 -7.03 1.32 16.27
CA SER A 207 -8.46 1.00 16.41
C SER A 207 -9.37 2.23 16.35
N SER A 208 -8.88 3.37 16.82
CA SER A 208 -9.59 4.65 16.71
C SER A 208 -8.76 5.74 16.05
N ARG A 209 -9.43 6.79 15.59
CA ARG A 209 -8.74 8.01 15.14
C ARG A 209 -7.94 8.65 16.28
N ARG A 210 -8.40 8.55 17.53
CA ARG A 210 -7.63 8.96 18.72
C ARG A 210 -6.34 8.15 18.84
N ASP A 211 -6.41 6.82 18.76
CA ASP A 211 -5.21 5.97 18.84
C ASP A 211 -4.20 6.32 17.76
N PHE A 212 -4.67 6.57 16.54
CA PHE A 212 -3.79 6.94 15.44
C PHE A 212 -3.12 8.31 15.67
N LEU A 213 -3.88 9.32 16.10
CA LEU A 213 -3.34 10.64 16.45
C LEU A 213 -2.40 10.57 17.65
N ARG A 214 -2.69 9.68 18.60
CA ARG A 214 -1.85 9.40 19.76
C ARG A 214 -0.50 8.85 19.34
N MET A 215 -0.48 7.83 18.48
CA MET A 215 0.76 7.25 17.95
C MET A 215 1.54 8.24 17.07
N ILE A 216 0.88 9.09 16.27
CA ILE A 216 1.57 10.15 15.51
C ILE A 216 2.20 11.18 16.44
N SER A 217 1.47 11.60 17.48
CA SER A 217 1.98 12.57 18.45
C SER A 217 3.19 12.02 19.20
N PHE A 218 3.14 10.72 19.57
CA PHE A 218 4.28 10.01 20.12
C PHE A 218 5.45 9.93 19.13
N ALA A 219 5.22 9.63 17.85
CA ALA A 219 6.27 9.65 16.85
C ALA A 219 6.90 11.04 16.66
N ALA A 220 6.10 12.11 16.73
CA ALA A 220 6.59 13.50 16.68
C ALA A 220 7.46 13.87 17.90
N TRP A 221 7.19 13.26 19.05
CA TRP A 221 7.99 13.39 20.27
C TRP A 221 9.29 12.58 20.16
N LEU A 222 9.19 11.32 19.70
CA LEU A 222 10.32 10.40 19.55
C LEU A 222 11.32 10.87 18.48
N LEU A 223 10.82 11.44 17.38
CA LEU A 223 11.60 11.85 16.21
C LEU A 223 11.42 13.35 15.95
N PRO A 224 11.99 14.21 16.82
CA PRO A 224 11.74 15.65 16.76
C PRO A 224 12.29 16.34 15.50
N ASP A 225 13.20 15.68 14.79
CA ASP A 225 13.81 16.18 13.55
C ASP A 225 12.99 15.84 12.29
N VAL A 226 11.88 15.10 12.42
CA VAL A 226 10.97 14.77 11.31
C VAL A 226 9.78 15.74 11.32
N PRO A 227 9.84 16.87 10.58
CA PRO A 227 8.82 17.92 10.67
C PRO A 227 7.43 17.44 10.23
N ALA A 228 7.36 16.45 9.34
CA ALA A 228 6.11 15.94 8.79
C ALA A 228 5.12 15.46 9.87
N PHE A 229 5.58 14.92 11.01
CA PHE A 229 4.67 14.51 12.09
C PHE A 229 4.01 15.68 12.84
N ARG A 230 4.55 16.89 12.68
CA ARG A 230 3.99 18.12 13.29
C ARG A 230 3.01 18.83 12.36
N ASP A 231 2.95 18.45 11.09
CA ASP A 231 2.03 19.05 10.14
C ASP A 231 0.57 18.82 10.55
N SER A 232 -0.32 19.76 10.23
CA SER A 232 -1.77 19.57 10.45
C SER A 232 -2.38 18.53 9.52
N GLY A 233 -1.76 18.29 8.35
CA GLY A 233 -2.22 17.30 7.37
C GLY A 233 -2.19 15.85 7.84
N VAL A 234 -1.40 15.54 8.88
CA VAL A 234 -1.30 14.18 9.46
C VAL A 234 -2.62 13.66 10.01
N GLY A 235 -3.54 14.58 10.34
CA GLY A 235 -4.92 14.26 10.74
C GLY A 235 -5.70 13.47 9.70
N LYS A 236 -5.28 13.48 8.43
CA LYS A 236 -5.93 12.76 7.32
C LYS A 236 -5.19 11.50 6.89
N TRP A 237 -4.01 11.25 7.46
CA TRP A 237 -3.22 10.07 7.11
C TRP A 237 -3.90 8.79 7.58
N THR A 238 -3.71 7.72 6.83
CA THR A 238 -4.22 6.38 7.17
C THR A 238 -3.12 5.42 7.60
N ASN A 239 -1.85 5.81 7.42
CA ASN A 239 -0.70 5.07 7.87
C ASN A 239 0.52 5.98 7.99
N PHE A 240 1.50 5.57 8.78
CA PHE A 240 2.82 6.15 8.85
C PHE A 240 3.81 5.13 9.44
N TYR A 241 5.09 5.46 9.40
CA TYR A 241 6.15 4.67 10.00
C TYR A 241 6.84 5.46 11.10
N PHE A 242 7.24 4.79 12.17
CA PHE A 242 8.22 5.32 13.12
C PHE A 242 9.13 4.18 13.58
N ASN A 243 10.44 4.42 13.63
CA ASN A 243 11.42 3.36 13.80
C ASN A 243 11.15 2.21 12.79
N ARG A 244 10.95 0.98 13.25
CA ARG A 244 10.56 -0.19 12.43
C ARG A 244 9.05 -0.39 12.30
N TYR A 245 8.22 0.32 13.06
CA TYR A 245 6.79 0.06 13.17
C TYR A 245 5.98 0.80 12.12
N LYS A 246 5.07 0.08 11.47
CA LYS A 246 4.06 0.66 10.58
C LYS A 246 2.73 0.77 11.32
N VAL A 247 2.29 1.99 11.59
CA VAL A 247 0.99 2.24 12.22
C VAL A 247 -0.08 2.37 11.16
N LEU A 248 -1.19 1.67 11.33
CA LEU A 248 -2.28 1.54 10.37
C LEU A 248 -3.60 1.98 11.00
N ALA A 249 -4.22 3.03 10.46
CA ALA A 249 -5.54 3.46 10.90
C ALA A 249 -6.61 2.44 10.45
N THR A 250 -7.56 2.15 11.34
CA THR A 250 -8.77 1.38 11.03
C THR A 250 -9.99 2.27 10.73
N GLN A 251 -9.83 3.59 10.92
CA GLN A 251 -10.85 4.62 10.66
C GLN A 251 -10.29 5.74 9.77
N TYR A 252 -11.12 6.27 8.87
CA TYR A 252 -10.84 7.52 8.15
C TYR A 252 -11.10 8.73 9.04
N SER A 253 -10.42 9.84 8.76
CA SER A 253 -10.78 11.14 9.34
C SER A 253 -12.17 11.57 8.87
N LYS A 254 -13.00 12.10 9.77
CA LYS A 254 -14.29 12.68 9.42
C LYS A 254 -14.12 13.90 8.49
N PRO A 255 -14.74 13.94 7.31
CA PRO A 255 -14.73 15.13 6.46
C PRO A 255 -15.41 16.30 7.18
N PHE A 256 -14.80 17.48 7.13
CA PHE A 256 -15.36 18.70 7.75
C PHE A 256 -15.56 18.59 9.27
N ALA A 257 -14.72 17.81 9.95
CA ALA A 257 -14.70 17.73 11.41
C ALA A 257 -14.64 19.14 12.03
N GLY A 258 -15.51 19.41 13.01
CA GLY A 258 -15.43 20.59 13.85
C GLY A 258 -14.19 20.58 14.76
N GLU A 259 -13.94 21.67 15.48
CA GLU A 259 -12.76 21.79 16.35
C GLU A 259 -12.68 20.67 17.41
N ASP A 260 -13.83 20.20 17.90
CA ASP A 260 -13.94 19.14 18.91
C ASP A 260 -14.07 17.72 18.35
N GLU A 261 -14.12 17.56 17.02
CA GLU A 261 -14.43 16.27 16.38
C GLU A 261 -13.18 15.58 15.77
N HIS A 262 -11.97 16.08 16.04
CA HIS A 262 -10.75 15.58 15.42
C HIS A 262 -10.36 14.15 15.87
N PHE A 263 -10.93 13.68 16.97
CA PHE A 263 -10.82 12.29 17.45
C PHE A 263 -11.92 11.37 16.90
N GLU A 264 -12.94 11.90 16.22
CA GLU A 264 -13.99 11.10 15.63
C GLU A 264 -13.53 10.54 14.27
N GLY A 265 -13.54 9.22 14.16
CA GLY A 265 -13.25 8.51 12.92
C GLY A 265 -14.49 7.91 12.28
N ILE A 266 -14.43 7.73 10.97
CA ILE A 266 -15.40 6.95 10.20
C ILE A 266 -14.80 5.56 9.99
N PRO A 267 -15.43 4.48 10.47
CA PRO A 267 -14.98 3.12 10.21
C PRO A 267 -14.76 2.87 8.71
N MET A 268 -13.71 2.11 8.38
CA MET A 268 -13.44 1.76 6.97
C MET A 268 -14.41 0.69 6.43
N GLU A 269 -15.18 0.04 7.30
CA GLU A 269 -16.16 -1.01 6.96
C GLU A 269 -15.55 -2.05 6.00
N HIS A 270 -16.21 -2.30 4.86
CA HIS A 270 -15.78 -3.23 3.82
C HIS A 270 -14.41 -2.90 3.19
N ARG A 271 -13.86 -1.70 3.41
CA ARG A 271 -12.52 -1.31 2.91
C ARG A 271 -11.39 -1.62 3.89
N LEU A 272 -11.69 -1.97 5.14
CA LEU A 272 -10.68 -2.20 6.17
C LEU A 272 -9.68 -3.28 5.74
N LEU A 273 -10.15 -4.50 5.46
CA LEU A 273 -9.27 -5.63 5.14
C LEU A 273 -8.46 -5.39 3.85
N PRO A 274 -9.07 -4.95 2.73
CA PRO A 274 -8.30 -4.64 1.52
C PRO A 274 -7.25 -3.54 1.75
N GLN A 275 -7.56 -2.51 2.54
CA GLN A 275 -6.62 -1.40 2.79
C GLN A 275 -5.43 -1.84 3.64
N ILE A 276 -5.67 -2.52 4.75
CA ILE A 276 -4.60 -3.05 5.61
C ILE A 276 -3.75 -4.05 4.83
N THR A 277 -4.39 -4.93 4.06
CA THR A 277 -3.70 -5.92 3.24
C THR A 277 -2.87 -5.27 2.13
N GLN A 278 -3.33 -4.19 1.50
CA GLN A 278 -2.52 -3.47 0.52
C GLN A 278 -1.27 -2.85 1.14
N LEU A 279 -1.42 -2.24 2.31
CA LEU A 279 -0.30 -1.65 3.03
C LEU A 279 0.68 -2.73 3.49
N ALA A 280 0.19 -3.90 3.93
CA ALA A 280 1.03 -5.04 4.23
C ALA A 280 1.70 -5.64 2.98
N ALA A 281 1.02 -5.63 1.83
CA ALA A 281 1.58 -6.09 0.56
C ALA A 281 2.72 -5.18 0.08
N LEU A 282 2.57 -3.86 0.24
CA LEU A 282 3.66 -2.90 0.02
C LEU A 282 4.84 -3.21 0.93
N SER A 283 4.62 -3.37 2.24
CA SER A 283 5.67 -3.75 3.20
C SER A 283 6.37 -5.06 2.81
N LEU A 284 5.62 -6.08 2.41
CA LEU A 284 6.18 -7.35 1.95
C LEU A 284 7.06 -7.17 0.71
N VAL A 285 6.59 -6.39 -0.27
CA VAL A 285 7.31 -6.13 -1.51
C VAL A 285 8.57 -5.30 -1.24
N ASP A 286 8.48 -4.26 -0.42
CA ASP A 286 9.61 -3.42 -0.02
C ASP A 286 10.63 -4.23 0.79
N ASN A 287 10.18 -5.15 1.66
CA ASN A 287 11.06 -6.03 2.45
C ASN A 287 11.95 -6.93 1.56
N TYR A 288 11.41 -7.46 0.47
CA TYR A 288 12.16 -8.35 -0.43
C TYR A 288 12.94 -7.62 -1.52
N PHE A 289 12.48 -6.45 -1.96
CA PHE A 289 13.06 -5.77 -3.11
C PHE A 289 13.65 -4.40 -2.80
N GLY A 290 13.05 -3.62 -1.89
CA GLY A 290 13.46 -2.24 -1.59
C GLY A 290 13.74 -1.44 -2.85
N ASP A 291 14.92 -0.81 -2.91
CA ASP A 291 15.36 0.04 -4.02
C ASP A 291 15.72 -0.73 -5.32
N ARG A 292 15.58 -2.07 -5.34
CA ARG A 292 15.76 -2.87 -6.57
C ARG A 292 14.58 -2.73 -7.53
N ILE A 293 13.42 -2.29 -7.05
CA ILE A 293 12.25 -2.00 -7.89
C ILE A 293 11.77 -0.56 -7.68
N PRO A 294 11.19 0.08 -8.72
CA PRO A 294 10.57 1.38 -8.55
C PRO A 294 9.35 1.29 -7.62
N PRO A 295 9.09 2.28 -6.74
CA PRO A 295 7.90 2.31 -5.89
C PRO A 295 6.58 2.16 -6.66
N ALA A 296 6.55 2.68 -7.88
CA ALA A 296 5.41 2.56 -8.78
C ALA A 296 5.13 1.11 -9.22
N PHE A 297 6.16 0.27 -9.33
CA PHE A 297 6.02 -1.16 -9.61
C PHE A 297 5.61 -1.90 -8.33
N ALA A 298 6.18 -1.55 -7.18
CA ALA A 298 5.78 -2.09 -5.88
C ALA A 298 4.28 -1.88 -5.60
N GLY A 299 3.77 -0.67 -5.85
CA GLY A 299 2.33 -0.36 -5.74
C GLY A 299 1.47 -1.21 -6.68
N ALA A 300 1.90 -1.47 -7.92
CA ALA A 300 1.18 -2.35 -8.83
C ALA A 300 1.15 -3.81 -8.32
N MET A 301 2.25 -4.30 -7.75
CA MET A 301 2.30 -5.62 -7.12
C MET A 301 1.33 -5.70 -5.94
N ALA A 302 1.33 -4.71 -5.05
CA ALA A 302 0.44 -4.66 -3.91
C ALA A 302 -1.05 -4.66 -4.31
N ILE A 303 -1.42 -3.86 -5.32
CA ILE A 303 -2.79 -3.82 -5.84
C ILE A 303 -3.21 -5.17 -6.42
N ASN A 304 -2.36 -5.79 -7.24
CA ASN A 304 -2.70 -7.08 -7.85
C ASN A 304 -2.80 -8.20 -6.81
N LEU A 305 -1.96 -8.20 -5.77
CA LEU A 305 -2.09 -9.13 -4.64
C LEU A 305 -3.41 -8.95 -3.90
N VAL A 306 -3.86 -7.71 -3.69
CA VAL A 306 -5.16 -7.41 -3.07
C VAL A 306 -6.31 -7.91 -3.94
N VAL A 307 -6.25 -7.69 -5.26
CA VAL A 307 -7.24 -8.25 -6.20
C VAL A 307 -7.25 -9.77 -6.14
N ASP A 308 -6.10 -10.43 -6.03
CA ASP A 308 -6.03 -11.89 -5.91
C ASP A 308 -6.62 -12.43 -4.60
N VAL A 309 -6.53 -11.66 -3.51
CA VAL A 309 -7.09 -12.04 -2.19
C VAL A 309 -8.58 -11.76 -2.12
N PHE A 310 -9.04 -10.58 -2.55
CA PHE A 310 -10.41 -10.10 -2.33
C PHE A 310 -11.28 -10.06 -3.59
N GLY A 311 -10.71 -10.32 -4.77
CA GLY A 311 -11.39 -10.20 -6.07
C GLY A 311 -11.52 -8.77 -6.60
N SER A 312 -11.15 -7.76 -5.80
CA SER A 312 -11.15 -6.35 -6.18
C SER A 312 -10.22 -5.55 -5.25
N CYS A 313 -9.91 -4.32 -5.64
CA CYS A 313 -9.15 -3.35 -4.86
C CYS A 313 -9.84 -1.98 -4.91
N ASP A 314 -10.71 -1.72 -3.92
CA ASP A 314 -11.38 -0.42 -3.72
C ASP A 314 -10.65 0.48 -2.71
N THR A 315 -9.36 0.22 -2.48
CA THR A 315 -8.60 1.01 -1.50
C THR A 315 -8.26 2.40 -2.06
N ARG A 316 -7.80 3.26 -1.16
CA ARG A 316 -7.38 4.63 -1.47
C ARG A 316 -5.88 4.88 -1.27
N VAL A 317 -5.11 3.82 -1.05
CA VAL A 317 -3.70 3.88 -0.65
C VAL A 317 -2.82 4.56 -1.70
N ASP A 318 -3.02 4.25 -2.99
CA ASP A 318 -2.11 4.67 -4.09
C ASP A 318 -2.74 5.69 -5.07
N GLY A 319 -3.63 6.56 -4.58
CA GLY A 319 -4.27 7.54 -5.47
C GLY A 319 -5.14 8.59 -4.82
N ASP A 320 -5.41 8.51 -3.51
CA ASP A 320 -6.15 9.58 -2.83
C ASP A 320 -5.19 10.70 -2.39
N LEU A 321 -5.15 11.75 -3.19
CA LEU A 321 -4.55 13.04 -2.85
C LEU A 321 -5.57 13.99 -2.23
N SER A 322 -6.52 13.52 -1.42
CA SER A 322 -7.37 14.41 -0.65
C SER A 322 -6.50 15.31 0.26
N GLU A 323 -6.28 16.54 -0.20
CA GLU A 323 -5.51 17.62 0.44
C GLU A 323 -4.16 17.19 1.02
N ARG A 324 -3.20 16.89 0.14
CA ARG A 324 -1.77 17.02 0.49
C ARG A 324 -1.31 18.43 0.16
N ARG A 325 -0.73 19.13 1.15
CA ARG A 325 0.14 20.28 0.90
C ARG A 325 1.51 19.71 0.54
N THR A 326 2.03 20.04 -0.63
CA THR A 326 3.41 19.70 -0.99
C THR A 326 4.24 20.97 -0.96
N GLU A 327 5.40 20.97 -0.32
CA GLU A 327 6.39 22.04 -0.53
C GLU A 327 6.98 21.94 -1.95
N ALA A 328 7.57 23.05 -2.43
CA ALA A 328 8.16 23.13 -3.75
C ALA A 328 9.39 22.20 -3.81
N ARG A 329 9.27 21.10 -4.57
CA ARG A 329 10.28 20.04 -4.75
C ARG A 329 10.64 19.30 -3.46
N GLU A 330 9.79 18.35 -3.06
CA GLU A 330 10.25 17.22 -2.26
C GLU A 330 9.89 15.88 -2.91
N MET A 331 10.83 14.95 -2.79
CA MET A 331 10.97 13.71 -3.56
C MET A 331 10.04 12.57 -3.10
N PHE A 332 9.16 12.82 -2.13
CA PHE A 332 8.39 11.78 -1.42
C PHE A 332 6.91 11.68 -1.81
N VAL A 333 6.43 12.54 -2.73
CA VAL A 333 5.06 12.44 -3.27
C VAL A 333 5.10 12.48 -4.80
N PRO A 334 4.85 11.35 -5.50
CA PRO A 334 4.65 11.37 -6.94
C PRO A 334 3.48 12.30 -7.29
N GLY A 335 3.76 13.45 -7.92
CA GLY A 335 2.77 14.44 -8.35
C GLY A 335 2.81 15.83 -7.67
N GLY A 336 3.86 16.20 -6.94
CA GLY A 336 3.97 17.54 -6.34
C GLY A 336 3.96 18.70 -7.35
N LEU A 337 3.28 19.81 -7.00
CA LEU A 337 3.28 21.04 -7.80
C LEU A 337 4.69 21.67 -7.83
N SER A 338 5.12 22.19 -8.98
CA SER A 338 6.46 22.77 -9.16
C SER A 338 6.75 24.00 -8.28
N GLN A 339 5.72 24.62 -7.71
CA GLN A 339 5.80 25.75 -6.77
C GLN A 339 5.34 25.41 -5.35
N GLY A 340 5.03 24.14 -5.08
CA GLY A 340 4.27 23.75 -3.90
C GLY A 340 2.80 24.18 -3.97
N GLY A 341 1.93 23.53 -3.20
CA GLY A 341 0.49 23.84 -3.18
C GLY A 341 -0.40 22.70 -2.71
N VAL A 342 -1.72 22.94 -2.75
CA VAL A 342 -2.76 21.97 -2.40
C VAL A 342 -3.15 21.21 -3.65
N LEU A 343 -2.99 19.89 -3.63
CA LEU A 343 -3.46 19.03 -4.72
C LEU A 343 -4.99 18.98 -4.75
N PRO A 344 -5.64 19.15 -5.92
CA PRO A 344 -7.09 19.03 -6.02
C PRO A 344 -7.53 17.61 -5.67
N LYS A 345 -8.70 17.49 -5.02
CA LYS A 345 -9.28 16.21 -4.62
C LYS A 345 -9.40 15.28 -5.82
N VAL A 346 -8.92 14.04 -5.68
CA VAL A 346 -9.16 12.99 -6.67
C VAL A 346 -10.61 12.52 -6.54
N SER A 347 -11.31 12.34 -7.66
CA SER A 347 -12.70 11.85 -7.62
C SER A 347 -12.74 10.41 -7.19
N ALA A 348 -13.44 10.14 -6.08
CA ALA A 348 -13.75 8.78 -5.64
C ALA A 348 -14.62 8.01 -6.66
N GLU A 349 -15.28 8.72 -7.58
CA GLU A 349 -16.15 8.17 -8.62
C GLU A 349 -15.52 8.27 -10.02
N SER A 350 -14.20 8.14 -10.10
CA SER A 350 -13.51 8.06 -11.38
C SER A 350 -13.92 6.79 -12.16
N PRO A 351 -14.00 6.83 -13.51
CA PRO A 351 -14.27 5.64 -14.33
C PRO A 351 -13.32 4.46 -14.04
N TRP A 352 -12.09 4.73 -13.58
CA TRP A 352 -11.12 3.71 -13.15
C TRP A 352 -11.64 2.84 -12.00
N ARG A 353 -12.52 3.38 -11.16
CA ARG A 353 -13.03 2.71 -9.95
C ARG A 353 -14.39 2.03 -10.13
N LYS A 354 -15.04 2.14 -11.31
CA LYS A 354 -16.38 1.56 -11.57
C LYS A 354 -16.47 0.06 -11.26
N LYS A 355 -15.42 -0.70 -11.56
CA LYS A 355 -15.31 -2.14 -11.25
C LYS A 355 -14.35 -2.44 -10.08
N GLN A 356 -13.90 -1.41 -9.35
CA GLN A 356 -12.98 -1.54 -8.23
C GLN A 356 -11.71 -2.36 -8.57
N GLY A 357 -11.21 -2.27 -9.80
CA GLY A 357 -10.04 -3.05 -10.22
C GLY A 357 -10.22 -4.58 -10.29
N ALA A 358 -11.45 -5.10 -10.24
CA ALA A 358 -11.71 -6.55 -10.30
C ALA A 358 -11.19 -7.25 -11.57
N ASP A 359 -10.96 -6.49 -12.63
CA ASP A 359 -10.34 -6.92 -13.89
C ASP A 359 -8.92 -6.36 -14.06
N TYR A 360 -8.26 -6.02 -12.95
CA TYR A 360 -6.95 -5.34 -12.92
C TYR A 360 -6.94 -4.05 -13.76
N PHE A 361 -8.08 -3.35 -13.82
CA PHE A 361 -8.32 -2.11 -14.55
C PHE A 361 -8.22 -2.21 -16.09
N VAL A 362 -8.16 -3.43 -16.62
CA VAL A 362 -7.96 -3.67 -18.07
C VAL A 362 -9.09 -3.04 -18.90
N ASN A 363 -10.36 -3.22 -18.53
CA ASN A 363 -11.49 -2.70 -19.30
C ASN A 363 -11.49 -1.16 -19.31
N ALA A 364 -11.24 -0.52 -18.17
CA ALA A 364 -11.19 0.94 -18.06
C ALA A 364 -10.08 1.52 -18.96
N LEU A 365 -8.90 0.87 -18.98
CA LEU A 365 -7.79 1.27 -19.84
C LEU A 365 -8.11 1.06 -21.32
N ALA A 366 -8.73 -0.07 -21.69
CA ALA A 366 -9.13 -0.33 -23.06
C ALA A 366 -10.17 0.69 -23.57
N VAL A 367 -11.13 1.08 -22.72
CA VAL A 367 -12.08 2.17 -23.02
C VAL A 367 -11.34 3.48 -23.26
N SER A 368 -10.46 3.89 -22.34
CA SER A 368 -9.71 5.14 -22.42
C SER A 368 -8.78 5.17 -23.65
N GLN A 369 -8.14 4.05 -23.98
CA GLN A 369 -7.29 3.89 -25.17
C GLN A 369 -8.10 4.03 -26.47
N ARG A 370 -9.29 3.41 -26.53
CA ARG A 370 -10.19 3.50 -27.69
C ARG A 370 -10.62 4.95 -27.93
N GLN A 371 -11.01 5.64 -26.86
CA GLN A 371 -11.41 7.05 -26.92
C GLN A 371 -10.25 7.97 -27.35
N GLY A 372 -9.05 7.76 -26.79
CA GLY A 372 -7.84 8.49 -27.20
C GLY A 372 -7.49 8.30 -28.67
N LYS A 373 -7.60 7.07 -29.18
CA LYS A 373 -7.42 6.71 -30.59
C LYS A 373 -8.41 7.42 -31.53
N GLU A 374 -9.67 7.59 -31.12
CA GLU A 374 -10.71 8.26 -31.91
C GLU A 374 -10.49 9.78 -32.01
N LYS A 375 -10.01 10.41 -30.94
CA LYS A 375 -9.78 11.86 -30.87
C LYS A 375 -8.45 12.32 -31.47
N THR A 376 -7.50 11.41 -31.71
CA THR A 376 -6.19 11.74 -32.26
C THR A 376 -6.26 12.04 -33.77
N ARG A 377 -5.73 13.20 -34.21
CA ARG A 377 -5.76 13.67 -35.62
C ARG A 377 -5.11 12.66 -36.59
N ARG A 378 -5.55 12.66 -37.85
CA ARG A 378 -4.89 11.93 -38.96
C ARG A 378 -3.45 12.43 -39.10
N GLY A 379 -2.45 11.61 -38.76
CA GLY A 379 -1.02 11.94 -38.89
C GLY A 379 -0.10 11.35 -37.82
N PHE A 380 -0.63 10.97 -36.65
CA PHE A 380 0.16 10.23 -35.65
C PHE A 380 0.37 8.77 -36.11
N SER A 381 1.62 8.31 -36.06
CA SER A 381 2.07 7.05 -36.64
C SER A 381 1.50 5.83 -35.90
N GLU A 382 1.24 5.91 -34.59
CA GLU A 382 0.69 4.81 -33.79
C GLU A 382 -0.40 5.29 -32.84
N LYS A 383 -1.65 4.88 -33.09
CA LYS A 383 -2.81 5.33 -32.30
C LYS A 383 -2.97 4.60 -30.96
N VAL A 384 -2.21 3.54 -30.71
CA VAL A 384 -2.35 2.69 -29.51
C VAL A 384 -1.70 3.29 -28.27
N SER A 385 -0.87 4.32 -28.40
CA SER A 385 -0.20 5.00 -27.28
C SER A 385 -0.99 6.18 -26.71
N HIS A 386 -2.25 6.38 -27.13
CA HIS A 386 -3.04 7.56 -26.77
C HIS A 386 -4.22 7.18 -25.88
N PHE A 387 -4.41 7.91 -24.78
CA PHE A 387 -5.48 7.70 -23.82
C PHE A 387 -6.23 8.99 -23.56
N GLN A 388 -7.54 8.90 -23.39
CA GLN A 388 -8.34 10.02 -22.94
C GLN A 388 -8.54 9.95 -21.43
N ILE A 389 -8.22 11.04 -20.74
CA ILE A 389 -8.54 11.25 -19.33
C ILE A 389 -9.49 12.45 -19.17
N PHE A 390 -10.19 12.51 -18.05
CA PHE A 390 -11.21 13.51 -17.76
C PHE A 390 -10.85 14.36 -16.54
N ASP A 391 -11.46 15.53 -16.42
CA ASP A 391 -11.42 16.29 -15.17
C ASP A 391 -12.34 15.65 -14.12
N TYR A 392 -12.27 16.15 -12.88
CA TYR A 392 -13.06 15.64 -11.74
C TYR A 392 -14.57 15.55 -12.04
N GLY A 393 -15.13 16.52 -12.77
CA GLY A 393 -16.55 16.58 -13.13
C GLY A 393 -16.93 15.82 -14.40
N GLN A 394 -15.95 15.20 -15.07
CA GLN A 394 -16.10 14.61 -16.41
C GLN A 394 -16.68 15.59 -17.47
N VAL A 395 -16.46 16.88 -17.28
CA VAL A 395 -16.92 17.96 -18.16
C VAL A 395 -15.88 18.24 -19.24
N ALA A 396 -14.59 18.18 -18.88
CA ALA A 396 -13.47 18.38 -19.76
C ALA A 396 -12.66 17.08 -19.94
N SER A 397 -11.90 17.00 -21.03
CA SER A 397 -11.02 15.86 -21.29
C SER A 397 -9.74 16.29 -21.98
N VAL A 398 -8.65 15.60 -21.70
CA VAL A 398 -7.36 15.76 -22.37
C VAL A 398 -6.84 14.41 -22.88
N ILE A 399 -6.02 14.44 -23.92
CA ILE A 399 -5.32 13.26 -24.44
C ILE A 399 -3.92 13.23 -23.85
N ILE A 400 -3.57 12.11 -23.21
CA ILE A 400 -2.22 11.79 -22.78
C ILE A 400 -1.61 10.77 -23.73
N HIS A 401 -0.29 10.81 -23.88
CA HIS A 401 0.46 9.90 -24.74
C HIS A 401 1.57 9.19 -23.98
N GLY A 402 1.85 7.95 -24.40
CA GLY A 402 2.98 7.16 -23.94
C GLY A 402 4.33 7.69 -24.44
N PRO A 403 5.45 7.13 -23.99
CA PRO A 403 5.59 5.94 -23.12
C PRO A 403 5.08 6.18 -21.70
N HIS A 404 4.63 5.18 -20.95
CA HIS A 404 4.08 5.29 -19.58
C HIS A 404 4.92 4.58 -18.50
N LEU A 405 5.92 3.79 -18.90
CA LEU A 405 6.74 2.96 -18.01
C LEU A 405 8.24 3.26 -18.09
N GLY A 406 8.96 2.91 -17.02
CA GLY A 406 10.43 2.96 -16.94
C GLY A 406 11.02 4.36 -17.03
N GLY A 407 12.34 4.44 -17.19
CA GLY A 407 13.03 5.73 -17.35
C GLY A 407 12.59 6.51 -18.59
N ALA A 408 12.00 5.85 -19.60
CA ALA A 408 11.43 6.51 -20.78
C ALA A 408 10.21 7.39 -20.47
N ALA A 409 9.53 7.13 -19.35
CA ALA A 409 8.40 7.94 -18.88
C ALA A 409 8.84 9.29 -18.28
N ASP A 410 10.11 9.41 -17.90
CA ASP A 410 10.66 10.55 -17.16
C ASP A 410 10.72 11.81 -18.02
N GLY A 411 10.47 12.96 -17.41
CA GLY A 411 10.55 14.26 -18.10
C GLY A 411 9.35 14.59 -19.00
N ARG A 412 8.28 13.80 -18.98
CA ARG A 412 7.05 14.15 -19.71
C ARG A 412 6.40 15.42 -19.17
N LYS A 413 5.83 16.18 -20.10
CA LYS A 413 5.06 17.38 -19.79
C LYS A 413 3.83 16.97 -18.96
N GLY A 414 3.69 17.57 -17.78
CA GLY A 414 2.51 17.38 -16.93
C GLY A 414 1.22 17.82 -17.61
N VAL A 415 0.10 17.42 -17.01
CA VAL A 415 -1.24 17.91 -17.36
C VAL A 415 -1.58 19.14 -16.51
N GLU A 416 -2.61 19.90 -16.91
CA GLU A 416 -3.16 20.96 -16.06
C GLU A 416 -3.71 20.34 -14.75
N ASP A 417 -3.65 21.10 -13.66
CA ASP A 417 -3.99 20.63 -12.30
C ASP A 417 -5.36 19.96 -12.22
N VAL A 418 -6.33 20.45 -13.01
CA VAL A 418 -7.70 19.89 -13.09
C VAL A 418 -7.74 18.42 -13.56
N PHE A 419 -6.70 17.94 -14.24
CA PHE A 419 -6.56 16.56 -14.71
C PHE A 419 -5.55 15.74 -13.91
N LEU A 420 -4.82 16.34 -12.96
CA LEU A 420 -3.70 15.69 -12.27
C LEU A 420 -4.14 14.46 -11.48
N GLY A 421 -5.25 14.56 -10.74
CA GLY A 421 -5.82 13.43 -10.00
C GLY A 421 -6.17 12.24 -10.90
N GLU A 422 -6.81 12.51 -12.04
CA GLU A 422 -7.17 11.47 -13.01
C GLU A 422 -5.92 10.88 -13.70
N LEU A 423 -4.89 11.68 -13.97
CA LEU A 423 -3.62 11.18 -14.49
C LEU A 423 -2.95 10.19 -13.51
N LEU A 424 -3.00 10.45 -12.21
CA LEU A 424 -2.43 9.57 -11.19
C LEU A 424 -3.23 8.27 -11.07
N GLU A 425 -4.56 8.35 -11.09
CA GLU A 425 -5.45 7.17 -11.14
C GLU A 425 -5.20 6.35 -12.42
N PHE A 426 -5.02 7.01 -13.57
CA PHE A 426 -4.62 6.37 -14.81
C PHE A 426 -3.27 5.65 -14.67
N GLN A 427 -2.24 6.31 -14.12
CA GLN A 427 -0.91 5.72 -13.98
C GLN A 427 -0.91 4.51 -13.05
N ARG A 428 -1.65 4.58 -11.92
CA ARG A 428 -1.83 3.44 -11.02
C ARG A 428 -2.51 2.28 -11.76
N SER A 429 -3.62 2.56 -12.42
CA SER A 429 -4.40 1.56 -13.18
C SER A 429 -3.56 0.93 -14.29
N PHE A 430 -2.82 1.74 -15.06
CA PHE A 430 -1.95 1.31 -16.15
C PHE A 430 -0.90 0.31 -15.66
N ARG A 431 -0.23 0.60 -14.54
CA ARG A 431 0.82 -0.27 -13.99
C ARG A 431 0.27 -1.58 -13.44
N SER A 432 -0.88 -1.54 -12.75
CA SER A 432 -1.59 -2.74 -12.28
C SER A 432 -2.00 -3.65 -13.46
N ALA A 433 -2.60 -3.09 -14.51
CA ALA A 433 -2.96 -3.82 -15.71
C ALA A 433 -1.75 -4.36 -16.49
N PHE A 434 -0.66 -3.58 -16.55
CA PHE A 434 0.58 -4.02 -17.18
C PHE A 434 1.19 -5.22 -16.43
N LEU A 435 1.24 -5.17 -15.09
CA LEU A 435 1.70 -6.29 -14.28
C LEU A 435 0.80 -7.53 -14.45
N TYR A 436 -0.53 -7.34 -14.49
CA TYR A 436 -1.45 -8.43 -14.81
C TYR A 436 -1.13 -9.04 -16.17
N TRP A 437 -0.93 -8.22 -17.20
CA TRP A 437 -0.54 -8.68 -18.52
C TRP A 437 0.80 -9.45 -18.51
N LEU A 438 1.81 -8.99 -17.76
CA LEU A 438 3.06 -9.73 -17.56
C LEU A 438 2.81 -11.12 -16.94
N SER A 439 1.88 -11.22 -16.00
CA SER A 439 1.55 -12.47 -15.32
C SER A 439 0.74 -13.46 -16.17
N ALA A 440 -0.12 -12.96 -17.07
CA ALA A 440 -1.16 -13.77 -17.72
C ALA A 440 -1.04 -13.88 -19.24
N GLU A 441 -0.44 -12.90 -19.92
CA GLU A 441 -0.67 -12.69 -21.36
C GLU A 441 0.62 -12.42 -22.16
N ALA A 442 1.68 -11.89 -21.53
CA ALA A 442 2.89 -11.44 -22.20
C ALA A 442 3.60 -12.50 -23.06
N GLU A 443 3.57 -13.77 -22.63
CA GLU A 443 4.23 -14.90 -23.29
C GLU A 443 3.25 -15.81 -24.05
N GLY A 444 2.07 -15.29 -24.39
CA GLY A 444 1.05 -16.00 -25.19
C GLY A 444 0.28 -17.09 -24.45
N SER A 445 0.61 -17.39 -23.20
CA SER A 445 -0.22 -18.22 -22.30
C SER A 445 0.04 -17.89 -20.84
N ALA A 446 -0.98 -18.01 -19.99
CA ALA A 446 -0.88 -17.73 -18.56
C ALA A 446 0.25 -18.50 -17.86
N LYS A 447 0.48 -19.75 -18.24
CA LYS A 447 1.55 -20.57 -17.66
C LYS A 447 2.95 -20.04 -18.01
N SER A 448 3.18 -19.65 -19.26
CA SER A 448 4.47 -19.11 -19.69
C SER A 448 4.69 -17.71 -19.13
N SER A 449 3.66 -16.87 -19.11
CA SER A 449 3.69 -15.52 -18.56
C SER A 449 3.99 -15.54 -17.06
N ALA A 450 3.28 -16.35 -16.28
CA ALA A 450 3.55 -16.52 -14.85
C ALA A 450 4.97 -17.08 -14.58
N LYS A 451 5.47 -17.96 -15.47
CA LYS A 451 6.85 -18.43 -15.40
C LYS A 451 7.85 -17.29 -15.60
N LYS A 452 7.62 -16.39 -16.57
CA LYS A 452 8.49 -15.23 -16.82
C LYS A 452 8.41 -14.19 -15.71
N LEU A 453 7.22 -13.92 -15.16
CA LEU A 453 7.07 -13.03 -14.01
C LEU A 453 7.83 -13.56 -12.80
N ARG A 454 7.76 -14.87 -12.52
CA ARG A 454 8.57 -15.49 -11.46
C ARG A 454 10.07 -15.34 -11.72
N GLU A 455 10.53 -15.60 -12.94
CA GLU A 455 11.94 -15.39 -13.32
C GLU A 455 12.37 -13.94 -13.04
N LEU A 456 11.52 -12.97 -13.39
CA LEU A 456 11.74 -11.56 -13.07
C LEU A 456 11.85 -11.32 -11.56
N MET A 457 10.90 -11.82 -10.76
CA MET A 457 10.91 -11.63 -9.31
C MET A 457 12.16 -12.23 -8.66
N VAL A 458 12.58 -13.43 -9.07
CA VAL A 458 13.81 -14.06 -8.55
C VAL A 458 15.05 -13.25 -8.96
N SER A 459 15.13 -12.81 -10.22
CA SER A 459 16.26 -12.00 -10.68
C SER A 459 16.33 -10.62 -10.01
N LEU A 460 15.19 -10.00 -9.71
CA LEU A 460 15.12 -8.73 -8.99
C LEU A 460 15.49 -8.86 -7.52
N ALA A 461 15.23 -10.01 -6.90
CA ALA A 461 15.62 -10.25 -5.51
C ALA A 461 17.16 -10.36 -5.34
N ASP A 462 17.87 -10.74 -6.41
CA ASP A 462 19.33 -10.95 -6.44
C ASP A 462 20.08 -9.81 -7.15
N SER A 463 19.39 -8.75 -7.60
CA SER A 463 19.99 -7.68 -8.38
C SER A 463 20.54 -6.54 -7.51
N ASP A 464 21.39 -5.70 -8.10
CA ASP A 464 21.77 -4.43 -7.48
C ASP A 464 20.61 -3.41 -7.53
N PRO A 465 20.52 -2.46 -6.58
CA PRO A 465 19.56 -1.36 -6.64
C PRO A 465 19.65 -0.57 -7.97
N ASN A 466 18.54 0.04 -8.39
CA ASN A 466 18.45 0.84 -9.62
C ASN A 466 18.75 0.10 -10.94
N THR A 467 18.75 -1.23 -10.96
CA THR A 467 18.97 -2.03 -12.18
C THR A 467 17.68 -2.58 -12.82
N PHE A 468 16.51 -2.16 -12.33
CA PHE A 468 15.20 -2.69 -12.70
C PHE A 468 14.97 -2.83 -14.22
N ASP A 469 15.14 -1.75 -15.00
CA ASP A 469 14.90 -1.77 -16.45
C ASP A 469 15.81 -2.78 -17.17
N ALA A 470 17.07 -2.92 -16.71
CA ALA A 470 18.03 -3.87 -17.27
C ALA A 470 17.66 -5.33 -16.94
N VAL A 471 17.22 -5.60 -15.71
CA VAL A 471 16.75 -6.94 -15.30
C VAL A 471 15.49 -7.33 -16.10
N VAL A 472 14.56 -6.39 -16.28
CA VAL A 472 13.37 -6.60 -17.13
C VAL A 472 13.79 -6.95 -18.56
N GLU A 473 14.71 -6.20 -19.15
CA GLU A 473 15.20 -6.46 -20.51
C GLU A 473 15.88 -7.82 -20.63
N GLN A 474 16.70 -8.19 -19.64
CA GLN A 474 17.37 -9.49 -19.59
C GLN A 474 16.36 -10.64 -19.54
N VAL A 475 15.32 -10.53 -18.71
CA VAL A 475 14.35 -11.62 -18.48
C VAL A 475 13.40 -11.78 -19.67
N TYR A 476 12.90 -10.69 -20.23
CA TYR A 476 11.91 -10.71 -21.31
C TYR A 476 12.51 -10.58 -22.72
N GLY A 477 13.82 -10.31 -22.84
CA GLY A 477 14.50 -10.08 -24.11
C GLY A 477 14.01 -8.84 -24.86
N ALA A 478 13.43 -7.88 -24.13
CA ALA A 478 12.89 -6.65 -24.69
C ALA A 478 12.91 -5.53 -23.63
N PRO A 479 13.29 -4.30 -24.00
CA PRO A 479 13.28 -3.18 -23.07
C PRO A 479 11.86 -2.91 -22.55
N LEU A 480 11.76 -2.42 -21.32
CA LEU A 480 10.49 -2.09 -20.67
C LEU A 480 9.67 -1.10 -21.53
N SER A 481 10.31 -0.02 -21.97
CA SER A 481 9.72 0.98 -22.87
C SER A 481 10.79 1.66 -23.75
N ALA A 482 10.39 2.65 -24.54
CA ALA A 482 11.27 3.46 -25.39
C ALA A 482 10.86 4.94 -25.32
N PRO A 483 11.78 5.90 -25.53
CA PRO A 483 11.49 7.34 -25.46
C PRO A 483 10.33 7.77 -26.36
N ASP A 484 10.25 7.16 -27.55
CA ASP A 484 9.14 7.32 -28.47
C ASP A 484 8.54 5.95 -28.78
N LEU A 485 7.21 5.84 -28.69
CA LEU A 485 6.45 4.64 -29.09
C LEU A 485 5.87 4.80 -30.50
N ASP A 486 6.74 4.70 -31.50
CA ASP A 486 6.41 4.80 -32.93
C ASP A 486 6.26 3.41 -33.58
N ARG A 487 6.05 3.39 -34.90
CA ARG A 487 5.83 2.14 -35.66
C ARG A 487 6.98 1.13 -35.53
N LYS A 488 8.21 1.59 -35.27
CA LYS A 488 9.38 0.72 -35.11
C LYS A 488 9.47 0.22 -33.67
N THR A 489 9.28 1.09 -32.69
CA THR A 489 9.52 0.75 -31.28
C THR A 489 8.33 0.09 -30.59
N ILE A 490 7.10 0.30 -31.07
CA ILE A 490 5.87 -0.24 -30.45
C ILE A 490 5.83 -1.77 -30.39
N LYS A 491 6.59 -2.48 -31.24
CA LYS A 491 6.66 -3.95 -31.20
C LYS A 491 7.88 -4.48 -30.48
N SER A 492 8.92 -3.66 -30.33
CA SER A 492 10.20 -4.07 -29.74
C SER A 492 10.24 -3.86 -28.23
N THR A 493 9.34 -3.06 -27.65
CA THR A 493 9.26 -2.83 -26.19
C THR A 493 8.13 -3.64 -25.55
N LEU A 494 8.24 -3.92 -24.25
CA LEU A 494 7.17 -4.55 -23.48
C LEU A 494 5.93 -3.67 -23.39
N GLU A 495 6.09 -2.37 -23.13
CA GLU A 495 4.96 -1.44 -23.08
C GLU A 495 4.20 -1.43 -24.41
N GLY A 496 4.90 -1.39 -25.54
CA GLY A 496 4.25 -1.38 -26.84
C GLY A 496 3.50 -2.69 -27.18
N ARG A 497 4.04 -3.84 -26.75
CA ARG A 497 3.35 -5.15 -26.84
C ARG A 497 2.08 -5.15 -25.99
N PHE A 498 2.14 -4.63 -24.77
CA PHE A 498 0.99 -4.46 -23.88
C PHE A 498 -0.07 -3.54 -24.51
N LEU A 499 0.31 -2.36 -25.01
CA LEU A 499 -0.61 -1.43 -25.67
C LEU A 499 -1.29 -2.05 -26.89
N THR A 500 -0.54 -2.85 -27.65
CA THR A 500 -1.08 -3.58 -28.80
C THR A 500 -2.08 -4.65 -28.37
N TRP A 501 -1.81 -5.39 -27.29
CA TRP A 501 -2.74 -6.34 -26.70
C TRP A 501 -4.00 -5.65 -26.18
N LEU A 502 -3.84 -4.57 -25.41
CA LEU A 502 -4.93 -3.79 -24.82
C LEU A 502 -5.91 -3.30 -25.90
N SER A 503 -5.40 -2.88 -27.05
CA SER A 503 -6.23 -2.40 -28.17
C SER A 503 -7.15 -3.46 -28.80
N LYS A 504 -6.92 -4.74 -28.48
CA LYS A 504 -7.69 -5.90 -28.95
C LYS A 504 -8.64 -6.44 -27.88
N VAL A 505 -8.53 -5.96 -26.63
CA VAL A 505 -9.39 -6.39 -25.54
C VAL A 505 -10.84 -5.99 -25.87
N LYS A 506 -11.77 -6.92 -25.67
CA LYS A 506 -13.19 -6.64 -25.82
C LYS A 506 -13.64 -5.78 -24.65
N VAL A 507 -14.11 -4.59 -24.97
CA VAL A 507 -14.64 -3.65 -23.98
C VAL A 507 -16.08 -4.04 -23.63
N GLU A 508 -16.32 -4.22 -22.34
CA GLU A 508 -17.66 -4.33 -21.77
C GLU A 508 -18.16 -2.93 -21.37
N ASN A 509 -19.36 -2.56 -21.83
CA ASN A 509 -19.97 -1.25 -21.56
C ASN A 509 -20.63 -1.19 -20.17
#